data_AF-A0A1A8K1H2-F1
#
_entry.id   AF-A0A1A8K1H2-F1
#
_cell.length_a   1.000
_cell.length_b   1.000
_cell.length_c   1.000
_cell.angle_alpha   90.00
_cell.angle_beta   90.00
_cell.angle_gamma   90.00
#
_symmetry.space_group_name_H-M   'P 1'
#
loop_
_entity.id
_entity.type
_entity.pdbx_description
1 polymer ?
#
loop_
_entity_poly.entity_id
_entity_poly.type
_entity_poly.pdbx_seq_one_letter_code
_entity_poly.pdbx_strand_id
1 'polypeptide(L)'
;RAEDTDMKGSAEFIKDRLYFATLRSKPKSTANTHYFCTDDEFVYENFYTDFGPLNLAMLYRYCCKLNKKLKSFTLTRKRIVHYTSFDQRKRSNAAVLIGG
;
A
#
# COMPACT_ATOMS: atom_id res chain seq x y z
N ARG A 1 -1.58 -17.15 -14.10
CA ARG A 1 -3.03 -17.37 -14.33
C ARG A 1 -3.90 -17.28 -13.06
N ALA A 2 -3.34 -17.32 -11.85
CA ALA A 2 -4.01 -16.85 -10.63
C ALA A 2 -3.62 -15.40 -10.25
N GLU A 3 -2.43 -14.94 -10.67
CA GLU A 3 -1.83 -13.65 -10.31
C GLU A 3 -2.57 -12.42 -10.86
N ASP A 4 -3.20 -12.51 -12.04
CA ASP A 4 -3.99 -11.41 -12.62
C ASP A 4 -5.35 -11.22 -11.92
N THR A 5 -5.83 -12.22 -11.18
CA THR A 5 -7.16 -12.18 -10.57
C THR A 5 -7.21 -11.26 -9.36
N ASP A 6 -6.12 -11.17 -8.59
CA ASP A 6 -6.00 -10.29 -7.40
C ASP A 6 -5.60 -8.84 -7.76
N MET A 7 -5.17 -8.58 -9.00
CA MET A 7 -4.94 -7.23 -9.53
C MET A 7 -6.20 -6.60 -10.15
N LYS A 8 -7.29 -7.36 -10.31
CA LYS A 8 -8.58 -6.79 -10.75
C LYS A 8 -9.07 -5.78 -9.71
N GLY A 9 -9.06 -4.50 -10.10
CA GLY A 9 -9.44 -3.39 -9.22
C GLY A 9 -8.28 -2.70 -8.50
N SER A 10 -7.02 -3.03 -8.84
CA SER A 10 -5.87 -2.23 -8.39
C SER A 10 -5.76 -0.92 -9.20
N ALA A 11 -5.38 0.17 -8.55
CA ALA A 11 -5.03 1.42 -9.20
C ALA A 11 -3.53 1.45 -9.53
N GLU A 12 -3.18 1.79 -10.77
CA GLU A 12 -1.79 1.95 -11.22
C GLU A 12 -1.33 3.41 -11.03
N PHE A 13 -0.23 3.60 -10.29
CA PHE A 13 0.37 4.92 -10.03
C PHE A 13 1.63 5.16 -10.85
N ILE A 14 2.44 4.11 -11.02
CA ILE A 14 3.60 4.12 -11.92
C ILE A 14 3.49 2.89 -12.78
N LYS A 15 3.42 3.11 -14.10
CA LYS A 15 3.26 2.05 -15.09
C LYS A 15 4.25 0.91 -14.87
N ASP A 16 3.72 -0.31 -14.78
CA ASP A 16 4.49 -1.56 -14.58
C ASP A 16 5.32 -1.61 -13.28
N ARG A 17 5.12 -0.68 -12.34
CA ARG A 17 6.01 -0.52 -11.18
C ARG A 17 5.32 -0.31 -9.84
N LEU A 18 4.31 0.54 -9.75
CA LEU A 18 3.64 0.87 -8.48
C LEU A 18 2.13 0.79 -8.62
N TYR A 19 1.52 -0.01 -7.74
CA TYR A 19 0.09 -0.23 -7.69
C TYR A 19 -0.44 -0.09 -6.26
N PHE A 20 -1.71 0.28 -6.18
CA PHE A 20 -2.51 0.28 -4.96
C PHE A 20 -3.65 -0.72 -5.09
N ALA A 21 -3.85 -1.59 -4.10
CA ALA A 21 -4.88 -2.63 -4.16
C ALA A 21 -5.61 -2.80 -2.83
N THR A 22 -6.87 -3.26 -2.88
CA THR A 22 -7.63 -3.67 -1.70
C THR A 22 -7.75 -5.19 -1.71
N LEU A 23 -7.22 -5.87 -0.68
CA LEU A 23 -7.16 -7.33 -0.61
C LEU A 23 -7.81 -7.85 0.67
N ARG A 24 -8.45 -9.02 0.61
CA ARG A 24 -9.14 -9.63 1.76
C ARG A 24 -8.18 -10.32 2.75
N SER A 25 -7.01 -10.73 2.26
CA SER A 25 -6.02 -11.46 3.04
C SER A 25 -4.61 -11.05 2.62
N LYS A 26 -3.64 -11.26 3.51
CA LYS A 26 -2.22 -11.04 3.22
C LYS A 26 -1.78 -11.89 2.02
N PRO A 27 -1.40 -11.27 0.89
CA PRO A 27 -0.94 -12.01 -0.28
C PRO A 27 0.45 -12.58 -0.03
N LYS A 28 0.77 -13.68 -0.73
CA LYS A 28 2.16 -14.18 -0.82
C LYS A 28 2.90 -13.38 -1.89
N SER A 29 4.11 -12.93 -1.59
CA SER A 29 4.99 -12.35 -2.60
C SER A 29 5.33 -13.38 -3.68
N THR A 30 5.42 -12.94 -4.92
CA THR A 30 5.74 -13.79 -6.07
C THR A 30 7.13 -13.44 -6.64
N ALA A 31 7.54 -14.12 -7.69
CA ALA A 31 8.77 -13.79 -8.42
C ALA A 31 8.72 -12.34 -8.96
N ASN A 32 7.54 -11.90 -9.41
CA ASN A 32 7.37 -10.64 -10.14
C ASN A 32 6.66 -9.56 -9.33
N THR A 33 6.15 -9.86 -8.13
CA THR A 33 5.38 -8.90 -7.33
C THR A 33 5.80 -8.90 -5.88
N HIS A 34 6.03 -7.70 -5.34
CA HIS A 34 6.28 -7.45 -3.93
C HIS A 34 5.08 -6.73 -3.32
N TYR A 35 4.42 -7.38 -2.37
CA TYR A 35 3.32 -6.80 -1.63
C TYR A 35 3.80 -6.19 -0.31
N PHE A 36 3.22 -5.05 0.06
CA PHE A 36 3.38 -4.50 1.41
C PHE A 36 2.10 -3.79 1.86
N CYS A 37 1.91 -3.72 3.17
CA CYS A 37 0.75 -3.08 3.80
C CYS A 37 1.25 -2.23 4.97
N THR A 38 0.45 -1.24 5.34
CA THR A 38 0.73 -0.27 6.42
C THR A 38 -0.41 -0.17 7.43
N ASP A 39 -1.46 -0.97 7.28
CA ASP A 39 -2.70 -0.94 8.06
C ASP A 39 -2.49 -1.01 9.58
N ASP A 40 -1.46 -1.74 10.02
CA ASP A 40 -1.14 -1.94 11.44
C ASP A 40 0.17 -1.23 11.85
N GLU A 41 0.79 -0.48 10.93
CA GLU A 41 2.03 0.27 11.17
C GLU A 41 1.77 1.77 11.33
N PHE A 42 0.85 2.30 10.53
CA PHE A 42 0.39 3.69 10.60
C PHE A 42 -1.04 3.71 11.08
N VAL A 43 -1.20 3.60 12.40
CA VAL A 43 -2.49 3.63 13.09
C VAL A 43 -2.78 5.06 13.50
N TYR A 44 -3.96 5.56 13.13
CA TYR A 44 -4.45 6.86 13.57
C TYR A 44 -4.96 6.75 15.01
N GLU A 45 -4.50 7.65 15.88
CA GLU A 45 -4.97 7.76 17.27
C GLU A 45 -6.22 8.65 17.30
N ASN A 46 -7.40 8.05 17.44
CA ASN A 46 -8.68 8.75 17.39
C ASN A 46 -9.02 9.45 18.71
N PHE A 47 -9.58 10.67 18.63
CA PHE A 47 -10.15 11.34 19.81
C PHE A 47 -11.57 10.85 20.11
N TYR A 48 -12.35 10.55 19.07
CA TYR A 48 -13.71 10.02 19.16
C TYR A 48 -13.97 9.05 17.99
N THR A 49 -14.87 9.39 17.06
CA THR A 49 -15.21 8.56 15.88
C THR A 49 -14.44 8.94 14.62
N ASP A 50 -13.55 9.93 14.72
CA ASP A 50 -12.57 10.28 13.69
C ASP A 50 -11.63 9.11 13.42
N PHE A 51 -11.20 9.00 12.17
CA PHE A 51 -10.35 7.89 11.73
C PHE A 51 -9.16 8.33 10.89
N GLY A 52 -9.03 9.62 10.60
CA GLY A 52 -7.99 10.15 9.73
C GLY A 52 -8.25 11.59 9.27
N PRO A 53 -7.42 12.10 8.35
CA PRO A 53 -6.27 11.42 7.74
C PRO A 53 -5.11 11.24 8.73
N LEU A 54 -4.16 10.38 8.37
CA LEU A 54 -2.90 10.23 9.10
C LEU A 54 -2.13 11.56 9.13
N ASN A 55 -1.37 11.79 10.20
CA ASN A 55 -0.59 13.01 10.36
C ASN A 55 0.62 13.08 9.40
N LEU A 56 1.20 14.28 9.26
CA LEU A 56 2.30 14.54 8.34
C LEU A 56 3.56 13.69 8.63
N ALA A 57 3.83 13.38 9.90
CA ALA A 57 4.95 12.52 10.25
C ALA A 57 4.76 11.08 9.70
N MET A 58 3.54 10.56 9.72
CA MET A 58 3.21 9.26 9.11
C MET A 58 3.33 9.30 7.59
N LEU A 59 2.86 10.36 6.94
CA LEU A 59 3.05 10.55 5.49
C LEU A 59 4.53 10.56 5.12
N TYR A 60 5.35 11.34 5.83
CA TYR A 60 6.79 11.37 5.58
C TYR A 60 7.44 9.98 5.73
N ARG A 61 7.10 9.24 6.81
CA ARG A 61 7.58 7.86 7.02
C ARG A 61 7.14 6.93 5.89
N TYR A 62 5.90 7.06 5.42
CA TYR A 62 5.40 6.31 4.27
C TYR A 62 6.23 6.60 3.00
N CYS A 63 6.45 7.88 2.67
CA CYS A 63 7.25 8.28 1.51
C CYS A 63 8.66 7.70 1.58
N CYS A 64 9.32 7.77 2.74
CA CYS A 64 10.63 7.13 2.95
C CYS A 64 10.57 5.62 2.72
N LYS A 65 9.55 4.94 3.24
CA LYS A 65 9.36 3.50 3.09
C LYS A 65 9.14 3.10 1.63
N LEU A 66 8.26 3.79 0.93
CA LEU A 66 7.96 3.55 -0.48
C LEU A 66 9.22 3.79 -1.34
N ASN A 67 9.92 4.91 -1.13
CA ASN A 67 11.16 5.21 -1.85
C ASN A 67 12.24 4.16 -1.64
N LYS A 68 12.40 3.64 -0.43
CA LYS A 68 13.32 2.52 -0.16
C LYS A 68 12.95 1.27 -0.97
N LYS A 69 11.67 0.96 -1.12
CA LYS A 69 11.20 -0.18 -1.93
C LYS A 69 11.43 0.05 -3.42
N LEU A 70 11.12 1.25 -3.91
CA LEU A 70 11.29 1.60 -5.32
C LEU A 70 12.77 1.60 -5.75
N LYS A 71 13.70 1.96 -4.86
CA LYS A 71 15.15 1.98 -5.11
C LYS A 71 15.87 0.68 -4.73
N SER A 72 15.17 -0.30 -4.15
CA SER A 72 15.79 -1.54 -3.70
C SER A 72 16.21 -2.43 -4.87
N PHE A 73 17.49 -2.82 -4.91
CA PHE A 73 18.04 -3.68 -5.96
C PHE A 73 17.34 -5.04 -6.05
N THR A 74 16.95 -5.62 -4.91
CA THR A 74 16.26 -6.91 -4.87
C THR A 74 14.81 -6.83 -5.36
N LEU A 75 14.26 -5.62 -5.52
CA LEU A 75 12.90 -5.37 -5.97
C LEU A 75 12.83 -4.67 -7.34
N THR A 76 13.96 -4.36 -7.98
CA THR A 76 14.01 -3.56 -9.22
C THR A 76 13.11 -4.07 -10.33
N ARG A 77 13.02 -5.40 -10.50
CA ARG A 77 12.20 -6.05 -11.55
C ARG A 77 10.81 -6.48 -11.09
N LYS A 78 10.42 -6.16 -9.86
CA LYS A 78 9.11 -6.55 -9.30
C LYS A 78 8.12 -5.40 -9.42
N ARG A 79 6.83 -5.69 -9.56
CA ARG A 79 5.77 -4.73 -9.27
C ARG A 79 5.73 -4.51 -7.76
N ILE A 80 5.68 -3.27 -7.31
CA ILE A 80 5.45 -2.92 -5.92
C ILE A 80 3.96 -2.67 -5.73
N VAL A 81 3.32 -3.43 -4.86
CA VAL A 81 1.89 -3.28 -4.57
C VAL A 81 1.73 -2.88 -3.11
N HIS A 82 1.30 -1.64 -2.88
CA HIS A 82 0.77 -1.25 -1.58
C HIS A 82 -0.65 -1.76 -1.51
N TYR A 83 -0.91 -2.75 -0.65
CA TYR A 83 -2.26 -3.23 -0.41
C TYR A 83 -2.75 -2.79 0.96
N THR A 84 -4.08 -2.70 1.07
CA THR A 84 -4.82 -2.45 2.32
C THR A 84 -5.97 -3.44 2.44
N SER A 85 -6.47 -3.62 3.65
CA SER A 85 -7.65 -4.45 3.92
C SER A 85 -8.95 -3.82 3.42
N PHE A 86 -10.05 -4.56 3.51
CA PHE A 86 -11.39 -4.06 3.17
C PHE A 86 -12.01 -3.13 4.24
N ASP A 87 -11.32 -2.91 5.36
CA ASP A 87 -11.74 -1.92 6.34
C ASP A 87 -11.72 -0.51 5.69
N GLN A 88 -12.86 0.16 5.67
CA GLN A 88 -12.99 1.43 4.94
C GLN A 88 -12.12 2.54 5.54
N ARG A 89 -11.87 2.53 6.84
CA ARG A 89 -11.04 3.55 7.52
C ARG A 89 -9.59 3.36 7.14
N LYS A 90 -9.09 2.12 7.24
CA LYS A 90 -7.73 1.74 6.81
C LYS A 90 -7.51 2.01 5.32
N ARG A 91 -8.47 1.62 4.48
CA ARG A 91 -8.41 1.87 3.04
C ARG A 91 -8.34 3.35 2.70
N SER A 92 -9.14 4.18 3.39
CA SER A 92 -9.14 5.64 3.18
C SER A 92 -7.80 6.26 3.56
N ASN A 93 -7.24 5.88 4.72
CA ASN A 93 -5.92 6.35 5.14
C ASN A 93 -4.79 5.89 4.23
N ALA A 94 -4.80 4.62 3.81
CA ALA A 94 -3.80 4.07 2.90
C ALA A 94 -3.86 4.75 1.52
N ALA A 95 -5.05 5.09 1.02
CA ALA A 95 -5.24 5.84 -0.21
C ALA A 95 -4.67 7.27 -0.11
N VAL A 96 -4.86 7.95 1.03
CA VAL A 96 -4.23 9.26 1.28
C VAL A 96 -2.71 9.17 1.29
N LEU A 97 -2.14 8.12 1.88
CA LEU A 97 -0.68 7.94 1.90
C LEU A 97 -0.07 7.76 0.51
N ILE A 98 -0.69 6.94 -0.35
CA ILE A 98 -0.15 6.69 -1.70
C ILE A 98 -0.46 7.82 -2.70
N GLY A 99 -1.53 8.59 -2.45
CA GLY A 99 -1.95 9.70 -3.30
C GLY A 99 -1.37 11.07 -2.95
N GLY A 100 -0.76 11.22 -1.76
CA GLY A 100 -0.08 12.45 -1.31
C GLY A 100 1.35 12.54 -1.81
#